data_AF-A0AAD1RBG2-F1
#
_entry.id   AF-A0AAD1RBG2-F1
#
_cell.length_a   1.000
_cell.length_b   1.000
_cell.length_c   1.000
_cell.angle_alpha   90.00
_cell.angle_beta   90.00
_cell.angle_gamma   90.00
#
_symmetry.space_group_name_H-M   'P 1'
#
loop_
_entity.id
_entity.type
_entity.pdbx_description
1 polymer ?
#
loop_
_entity_poly.entity_id
_entity_poly.type
_entity_poly.pdbx_seq_one_letter_code
_entity_poly.pdbx_strand_id
1 'polypeptide(L)'
;MENVQVAQTATQDGDSDMGSPAMPLDEQQRNEYLTKDHFEQAIEAMSAKLIQTWQSTADQIKKEVRDLSNRTLSVEAQCQDLTTTQTELSDHIQILQQKVEEMEIRMADYEDRARRNNLRLRGVPESVQPDDLQLYVRGLMSLTYLRTCC
;
A
#
# COMPACT_ATOMS: atom_id res chain seq x y z
N MET A 1 47.63 -3.86 47.04
CA MET A 1 47.21 -2.69 47.84
C MET A 1 46.49 -3.27 49.05
N GLU A 2 47.20 -3.82 50.04
CA GLU A 2 47.83 -3.04 51.14
C GLU A 2 46.83 -1.99 51.64
N ASN A 3 46.37 -2.02 52.90
CA ASN A 3 47.28 -1.88 54.02
C ASN A 3 46.67 -2.36 55.35
N VAL A 4 47.58 -2.86 56.17
CA VAL A 4 47.46 -3.29 57.56
C VAL A 4 47.48 -2.05 58.46
N GLN A 5 46.74 -2.06 59.57
CA GLN A 5 47.31 -1.64 60.85
C GLN A 5 46.53 -2.20 62.05
N VAL A 6 47.28 -2.97 62.82
CA VAL A 6 47.01 -3.49 64.16
C VAL A 6 47.26 -2.38 65.17
N ALA A 7 46.41 -2.26 66.19
CA ALA A 7 46.80 -1.72 67.48
C ALA A 7 46.00 -2.42 68.59
N GLN A 8 46.71 -3.23 69.36
CA GLN A 8 46.27 -3.79 70.63
C GLN A 8 46.31 -2.70 71.71
N THR A 9 45.36 -2.73 72.66
CA THR A 9 45.68 -2.53 74.08
C THR A 9 44.75 -3.39 74.92
N ALA A 10 45.36 -4.14 75.84
CA ALA A 10 44.73 -4.92 76.88
C ALA A 10 44.33 -4.00 78.04
N THR A 11 43.21 -4.24 78.71
CA THR A 11 43.16 -4.56 80.16
C THR A 11 41.74 -4.85 80.66
N GLN A 12 41.71 -5.74 81.67
CA GLN A 12 40.79 -5.80 82.81
C GLN A 12 39.46 -6.56 82.68
N ASP A 13 39.56 -7.82 83.11
CA ASP A 13 38.76 -8.43 84.17
C ASP A 13 37.70 -7.53 84.80
N GLY A 14 36.45 -7.94 84.62
CA GLY A 14 35.27 -7.34 85.20
C GLY A 14 34.08 -8.23 84.93
N ASP A 15 33.96 -9.29 85.74
CA ASP A 15 32.74 -10.07 85.94
C ASP A 15 31.55 -9.10 86.07
N SER A 16 30.71 -9.10 85.04
CA SER A 16 29.38 -8.49 85.03
C SER A 16 28.60 -9.20 83.94
N ASP A 17 28.25 -10.45 84.23
CA ASP A 17 27.14 -11.17 83.60
C ASP A 17 25.85 -10.39 83.85
N MET A 18 25.71 -9.28 83.13
CA MET A 18 24.46 -8.57 82.95
C MET A 18 23.73 -9.33 81.87
N GLY A 19 23.07 -10.41 82.30
CA GLY A 19 22.11 -11.16 81.51
C GLY A 19 21.28 -10.18 80.71
N SER A 20 21.51 -10.18 79.40
CA SER A 20 20.63 -9.49 78.47
C SER A 20 19.24 -10.03 78.77
N PRO A 21 18.25 -9.18 79.10
CA PRO A 21 16.92 -9.68 79.39
C PRO A 21 16.48 -10.43 78.13
N ALA A 22 16.29 -11.74 78.27
CA ALA A 22 15.70 -12.56 77.24
C ALA A 22 14.37 -11.91 76.90
N MET A 23 14.33 -11.20 75.76
CA MET A 23 13.11 -10.67 75.20
C MET A 23 12.09 -11.81 75.17
N PRO A 24 10.84 -11.61 75.62
CA PRO A 24 9.84 -12.66 75.62
C PRO A 24 9.71 -13.22 74.20
N LEU A 25 9.81 -14.55 74.06
CA LEU A 25 9.67 -15.27 72.79
C LEU A 25 8.43 -14.84 71.98
N ASP A 26 7.40 -14.34 72.66
CA ASP A 26 6.15 -13.82 72.07
C ASP A 26 6.35 -12.55 71.23
N GLU A 27 7.33 -11.70 71.52
CA GLU A 27 7.50 -10.41 70.84
C GLU A 27 8.31 -10.54 69.54
N GLN A 28 9.26 -11.49 69.50
CA GLN A 28 9.97 -11.87 68.27
C GLN A 28 9.05 -12.57 67.28
N GLN A 29 8.24 -13.52 67.75
CA GLN A 29 7.22 -14.18 66.93
C GLN A 29 6.23 -13.16 66.37
N ARG A 30 5.74 -12.22 67.19
CA ARG A 30 4.82 -11.17 66.74
C ARG A 30 5.40 -10.28 65.64
N ASN A 31 6.66 -9.89 65.74
CA ASN A 31 7.35 -9.11 64.69
C ASN A 31 7.57 -9.93 63.41
N GLU A 32 7.89 -11.22 63.53
CA GLU A 32 8.04 -12.12 62.38
C GLU A 32 6.70 -12.31 61.63
N TYR A 33 5.59 -12.52 62.35
CA TYR A 33 4.24 -12.58 61.78
C TYR A 33 3.83 -11.27 61.10
N LEU A 34 4.10 -10.13 61.73
CA LEU A 34 3.86 -8.82 61.11
C LEU A 34 4.63 -8.68 59.79
N THR A 35 5.91 -9.07 59.73
CA THR A 35 6.67 -8.98 58.46
C THR A 35 6.11 -9.90 57.38
N LYS A 36 5.67 -11.12 57.75
CA LYS A 36 5.09 -12.09 56.82
C LYS A 36 3.80 -11.58 56.20
N ASP A 37 2.89 -11.02 56.99
CA ASP A 37 1.62 -10.46 56.50
C ASP A 37 1.84 -9.30 55.51
N HIS A 38 2.86 -8.46 55.75
CA HIS A 38 3.21 -7.38 54.82
C HIS A 38 3.77 -7.91 53.50
N PHE A 39 4.53 -9.01 53.51
CA PHE A 39 5.00 -9.66 52.28
C PHE A 39 3.86 -10.32 51.50
N GLU A 40 2.93 -10.99 52.19
CA GLU A 40 1.74 -11.59 51.57
C GLU A 40 0.86 -10.51 50.91
N GLN A 41 0.60 -9.40 51.62
CA GLN A 41 -0.11 -8.25 51.04
C GLN A 41 0.62 -7.62 49.85
N ALA A 42 1.96 -7.56 49.88
CA ALA A 42 2.74 -7.04 48.76
C ALA A 42 2.66 -7.94 47.52
N ILE A 43 2.66 -9.26 47.70
CA ILE A 43 2.49 -10.23 46.61
C ILE A 43 1.08 -10.15 46.03
N GLU A 44 0.05 -10.05 46.88
CA GLU A 44 -1.33 -9.86 46.42
C GLU A 44 -1.50 -8.54 45.66
N ALA A 45 -0.96 -7.44 46.18
CA ALA A 45 -1.02 -6.14 45.50
C ALA A 45 -0.26 -6.16 44.16
N MET A 46 0.88 -6.85 44.09
CA MET A 46 1.67 -6.97 42.85
C MET A 46 0.98 -7.86 41.82
N SER A 47 0.43 -8.99 42.24
CA SER A 47 -0.31 -9.90 41.36
C SER A 47 -1.61 -9.24 40.85
N ALA A 48 -2.33 -8.51 41.69
CA ALA A 48 -3.49 -7.72 41.27
C ALA A 48 -3.13 -6.65 40.23
N LYS A 49 -2.03 -5.91 40.44
CA LYS A 49 -1.52 -4.94 39.45
C LYS A 49 -1.15 -5.61 38.13
N LEU A 50 -0.45 -6.75 38.18
CA LEU A 50 -0.11 -7.51 36.98
C LEU A 50 -1.37 -7.93 36.23
N ILE A 51 -2.33 -8.56 36.91
CA ILE A 51 -3.60 -8.99 36.32
C ILE A 51 -4.33 -7.80 35.68
N GLN A 52 -4.37 -6.65 36.35
CA GLN A 52 -5.00 -5.45 35.82
C GLN A 52 -4.27 -4.94 34.56
N THR A 53 -2.94 -4.89 34.56
CA THR A 53 -2.17 -4.48 33.39
C THR A 53 -2.38 -5.44 32.21
N TRP A 54 -2.40 -6.75 32.46
CA TRP A 54 -2.67 -7.77 31.45
C TRP A 54 -4.09 -7.67 30.87
N GLN A 55 -5.09 -7.42 31.71
CA GLN A 55 -6.46 -7.21 31.25
C GLN A 55 -6.58 -5.95 30.38
N SER A 56 -5.96 -4.85 30.81
CA SER A 56 -5.93 -3.60 30.05
C SER A 56 -5.24 -3.76 28.69
N THR A 57 -4.08 -4.42 28.64
CA THR A 57 -3.38 -4.64 27.36
C THR A 57 -4.16 -5.60 26.46
N ALA A 58 -4.75 -6.65 27.00
CA ALA A 58 -5.60 -7.56 26.24
C ALA A 58 -6.80 -6.84 25.61
N ASP A 59 -7.44 -5.92 26.34
CA ASP A 59 -8.58 -5.18 25.82
C ASP A 59 -8.18 -4.12 24.78
N GLN A 60 -7.01 -3.50 24.95
CA GLN A 60 -6.43 -2.62 23.92
C GLN A 60 -6.16 -3.40 22.62
N ILE A 61 -5.49 -4.56 22.72
CA ILE A 61 -5.20 -5.40 21.56
C ILE A 61 -6.51 -5.84 20.88
N LYS A 62 -7.53 -6.25 21.63
CA LYS A 62 -8.84 -6.60 21.03
C LYS A 62 -9.45 -5.42 20.27
N LYS A 63 -9.32 -4.20 20.78
CA LYS A 63 -9.83 -3.00 20.12
C LYS A 63 -9.06 -2.73 18.82
N GLU A 64 -7.74 -2.81 18.85
CA GLU A 64 -6.89 -2.61 17.67
C GLU A 64 -7.14 -3.68 16.61
N VAL A 65 -7.29 -4.95 17.00
CA VAL A 65 -7.63 -6.04 16.07
C VAL A 65 -8.97 -5.79 15.39
N ARG A 66 -9.98 -5.30 16.12
CA ARG A 66 -11.27 -4.94 15.51
C ARG A 66 -11.16 -3.76 14.57
N ASP A 67 -10.39 -2.73 14.93
CA ASP A 67 -10.15 -1.58 14.06
C ASP A 67 -9.45 -1.98 12.76
N LEU A 68 -8.39 -2.78 12.87
CA LEU A 68 -7.69 -3.34 11.72
C LEU A 68 -8.61 -4.20 10.87
N SER A 69 -9.42 -5.07 11.47
CA SER A 69 -10.40 -5.88 10.73
C SER A 69 -11.38 -5.01 9.94
N ASN A 70 -11.89 -3.94 10.53
CA ASN A 70 -12.82 -3.04 9.84
C ASN A 70 -12.14 -2.29 8.69
N ARG A 71 -10.91 -1.82 8.90
CA ARG A 71 -10.12 -1.15 7.86
C ARG A 71 -9.79 -2.10 6.71
N THR A 72 -9.42 -3.34 7.01
CA THR A 72 -9.18 -4.37 6.00
C THR A 72 -10.43 -4.62 5.17
N LEU A 73 -11.59 -4.83 5.81
CA LEU A 73 -12.86 -5.03 5.09
C LEU A 73 -13.22 -3.82 4.20
N SER A 74 -12.97 -2.60 4.68
CA SER A 74 -13.20 -1.39 3.89
C SER A 74 -12.29 -1.32 2.66
N VAL A 75 -11.02 -1.70 2.80
CA VAL A 75 -10.06 -1.72 1.69
C VAL A 75 -10.41 -2.83 0.70
N GLU A 76 -10.79 -4.01 1.18
CA GLU A 76 -11.22 -5.12 0.32
C GLU A 76 -12.44 -4.74 -0.53
N ALA A 77 -13.44 -4.08 0.07
CA ALA A 77 -14.60 -3.57 -0.66
C ALA A 77 -14.20 -2.54 -1.73
N GLN A 78 -13.34 -1.57 -1.39
CA GLN A 78 -12.83 -0.60 -2.35
C GLN A 78 -12.03 -1.24 -3.49
N CYS A 79 -11.22 -2.26 -3.20
CA CYS A 79 -10.50 -3.02 -4.22
C CYS A 79 -11.45 -3.76 -5.15
N GLN A 80 -12.55 -4.31 -4.62
CA GLN A 80 -13.56 -4.97 -5.43
C GLN A 80 -14.24 -3.97 -6.38
N ASP A 81 -14.65 -2.80 -5.87
CA ASP A 81 -15.25 -1.72 -6.67
C ASP A 81 -14.28 -1.18 -7.74
N LEU A 82 -12.99 -1.04 -7.40
CA LEU A 82 -11.97 -0.63 -8.37
C LEU A 82 -11.77 -1.69 -9.46
N THR A 83 -11.85 -2.97 -9.11
CA THR A 83 -11.71 -4.06 -10.07
C THR A 83 -12.90 -4.10 -11.03
N THR A 84 -14.13 -3.93 -10.53
CA THR A 84 -15.33 -3.90 -11.38
C THR A 84 -15.30 -2.70 -12.33
N THR A 85 -15.02 -1.49 -11.82
CA THR A 85 -14.92 -0.30 -12.66
C THR A 85 -13.79 -0.40 -13.68
N GLN A 86 -12.66 -1.00 -13.33
CA GLN A 86 -11.57 -1.26 -14.27
C GLN A 86 -12.03 -2.20 -15.41
N THR A 87 -12.75 -3.27 -15.09
CA THR A 87 -13.26 -4.19 -16.12
C THR A 87 -14.25 -3.50 -17.06
N GLU A 88 -15.18 -2.71 -16.52
CA GLU A 88 -16.15 -1.95 -17.32
C GLU A 88 -15.47 -0.93 -18.25
N LEU A 89 -14.48 -0.19 -17.72
CA LEU A 89 -13.71 0.76 -18.53
C LEU A 89 -12.90 0.07 -19.62
N SER A 90 -12.32 -1.09 -19.32
CA SER A 90 -11.60 -1.90 -20.31
C SER A 90 -12.52 -2.34 -21.45
N ASP A 91 -13.73 -2.79 -21.14
CA ASP A 91 -14.73 -3.18 -22.14
C ASP A 91 -15.16 -1.98 -23.00
N HIS A 92 -15.38 -0.82 -22.37
CA HIS A 92 -15.68 0.42 -23.09
C HIS A 92 -14.56 0.85 -24.03
N ILE A 93 -13.29 0.72 -23.62
CA ILE A 93 -12.14 1.02 -24.48
C ILE A 93 -12.14 0.09 -25.71
N GLN A 94 -12.38 -1.21 -25.53
CA GLN A 94 -12.43 -2.15 -26.66
C GLN A 94 -13.55 -1.80 -27.64
N ILE A 95 -14.75 -1.48 -27.13
CA ILE A 95 -15.88 -1.06 -27.97
C ILE A 95 -15.55 0.22 -28.75
N LEU A 96 -14.91 1.19 -28.09
CA LEU A 96 -14.52 2.44 -28.74
C LEU A 96 -13.45 2.21 -29.81
N GLN A 97 -12.47 1.36 -29.55
CA GLN A 97 -11.45 0.98 -30.54
C GLN A 97 -12.08 0.35 -31.78
N GLN A 98 -13.02 -0.58 -31.61
CA GLN A 98 -13.76 -1.18 -32.72
C GLN A 98 -14.53 -0.14 -33.53
N LYS A 99 -15.19 0.81 -32.86
CA LYS A 99 -15.92 1.90 -33.55
C LYS A 99 -14.98 2.81 -34.33
N VAL A 100 -13.80 3.10 -33.78
CA VAL A 100 -12.78 3.91 -34.48
C VAL A 100 -12.33 3.19 -35.74
N GLU A 101 -11.96 1.91 -35.64
CA GLU A 101 -11.57 1.10 -36.80
C GLU A 101 -12.67 1.04 -37.86
N GLU A 102 -13.93 0.85 -37.45
CA GLU A 102 -15.07 0.84 -38.37
C GLU A 102 -15.26 2.20 -39.08
N MET A 103 -15.05 3.31 -38.38
CA MET A 103 -15.12 4.65 -38.96
C MET A 103 -13.96 4.92 -39.92
N GLU A 104 -12.76 4.46 -39.60
CA GLU A 104 -11.58 4.57 -40.47
C GLU A 104 -11.80 3.83 -41.79
N ILE A 105 -12.31 2.59 -41.73
CA ILE A 105 -12.66 1.80 -42.92
C ILE A 105 -13.70 2.54 -43.76
N ARG A 106 -14.77 3.04 -43.13
CA ARG A 106 -15.81 3.80 -43.84
C ARG A 106 -15.26 5.06 -44.48
N MET A 107 -14.36 5.77 -43.80
CA MET A 107 -13.74 6.98 -44.33
C MET A 107 -12.87 6.67 -45.55
N ALA A 108 -12.05 5.62 -45.49
CA ALA A 108 -11.25 5.16 -46.63
C ALA A 108 -12.13 4.79 -47.83
N ASP A 109 -13.24 4.08 -47.60
CA ASP A 109 -14.23 3.75 -48.63
C ASP A 109 -14.84 5.00 -49.28
N TYR A 110 -15.19 6.02 -48.49
CA TYR A 110 -15.71 7.27 -49.02
C TYR A 110 -14.68 8.03 -49.85
N GLU A 111 -13.43 8.09 -49.38
CA GLU A 111 -12.34 8.70 -50.13
C GLU A 111 -12.08 7.98 -51.46
N ASP A 112 -12.07 6.66 -51.45
CA ASP A 112 -11.87 5.87 -52.67
C ASP A 112 -13.01 6.08 -53.66
N ARG A 113 -14.26 6.12 -53.20
CA ARG A 113 -15.41 6.45 -54.05
C ARG A 113 -15.30 7.86 -54.61
N ALA A 114 -14.85 8.83 -53.82
CA ALA A 114 -14.62 10.20 -54.27
C ALA A 114 -13.47 10.27 -55.30
N ARG A 115 -12.42 9.47 -55.15
CA ARG A 115 -11.28 9.40 -56.09
C ARG A 115 -11.61 8.66 -57.38
N ARG A 116 -12.51 7.67 -57.37
CA ARG A 116 -12.85 6.85 -58.57
C ARG A 116 -13.31 7.69 -59.77
N ASN A 117 -14.00 8.80 -59.53
CA ASN A 117 -14.46 9.69 -60.60
C ASN A 117 -13.46 10.80 -60.96
N ASN A 118 -12.31 10.87 -60.28
CA ASN A 118 -11.31 11.91 -60.45
C ASN A 118 -10.02 11.33 -61.03
N LEU A 119 -9.80 11.51 -62.33
CA LEU A 119 -8.54 11.13 -62.97
C LEU A 119 -7.51 12.26 -62.82
N ARG A 120 -6.31 11.94 -62.30
CA ARG A 120 -5.18 12.90 -62.26
C ARG A 120 -4.25 12.61 -63.43
N LEU A 121 -4.21 13.52 -64.40
CA LEU A 121 -3.30 13.44 -65.54
C LEU A 121 -1.94 14.06 -65.14
N ARG A 122 -0.86 13.28 -65.27
CA ARG A 122 0.52 13.73 -65.03
C ARG A 122 1.22 13.94 -66.38
N GLY A 123 2.07 14.96 -66.47
CA GLY A 123 2.83 15.27 -67.69
C GLY A 123 2.09 16.12 -68.73
N VAL A 124 0.99 16.78 -68.34
CA VAL A 124 0.36 17.81 -69.17
C VAL A 124 1.31 19.03 -69.22
N PRO A 125 1.68 19.53 -70.42
CA PRO A 125 2.55 20.69 -70.53
C PRO A 125 1.87 21.94 -69.99
N GLU A 126 2.60 22.77 -69.24
CA GLU A 126 2.09 23.98 -68.57
C GLU A 126 1.55 25.04 -69.53
N SER A 127 1.88 24.94 -70.82
CA SER A 127 1.36 25.82 -71.87
C SER A 127 -0.13 25.62 -72.17
N VAL A 128 -0.73 24.51 -71.72
CA VAL A 128 -2.15 24.22 -71.94
C VAL A 128 -2.98 24.96 -70.90
N GLN A 129 -3.81 25.89 -71.38
CA GLN A 129 -4.75 26.63 -70.55
C GLN A 129 -5.88 25.71 -70.03
N PRO A 130 -6.53 26.04 -68.89
CA PRO A 130 -7.61 25.23 -68.32
C PRO A 130 -8.76 25.00 -69.30
N ASP A 131 -9.07 26.00 -70.11
CA ASP A 131 -10.17 25.98 -71.09
C ASP A 131 -9.90 25.01 -72.25
N ASP A 132 -8.62 24.79 -72.58
CA ASP A 132 -8.18 23.91 -73.69
C ASP A 132 -7.92 22.45 -73.24
N LEU A 133 -7.99 22.18 -71.93
CA LEU A 133 -7.67 20.88 -71.35
C LEU A 133 -8.56 19.75 -71.92
N GLN A 134 -9.83 20.05 -72.19
CA GLN A 134 -10.77 19.08 -72.78
C GLN A 134 -10.36 18.66 -74.19
N LEU A 135 -9.88 19.62 -75.01
CA LEU A 135 -9.42 19.36 -76.37
C LEU A 135 -8.13 18.52 -76.34
N TYR A 136 -7.22 18.83 -75.42
CA TYR A 136 -5.99 18.07 -75.24
C TYR A 136 -6.26 16.61 -74.85
N VAL A 137 -7.13 16.37 -73.86
CA VAL A 137 -7.52 15.01 -73.41
C VAL A 137 -8.21 14.23 -74.54
N ARG A 138 -9.10 14.89 -75.30
CA ARG A 138 -9.77 14.26 -76.44
C ARG A 138 -8.79 13.89 -77.55
N GLY A 139 -7.82 14.75 -77.83
CA GLY A 139 -6.72 14.47 -78.76
C GLY A 139 -5.93 13.23 -78.35
N LEU A 140 -5.58 13.13 -77.06
CA LEU A 140 -4.81 12.03 -76.50
C LEU A 140 -5.54 10.69 -76.61
N MET A 141 -6.85 10.66 -76.35
CA MET A 141 -7.72 9.47 -76.53
C MET A 141 -7.85 9.04 -78.01
N SER A 142 -7.87 10.01 -78.94
CA SER A 142 -8.01 9.72 -80.38
C SER A 142 -6.74 9.15 -81.00
N LEU A 143 -5.57 9.60 -80.51
CA LEU A 143 -4.25 9.19 -81.00
C LEU A 143 -3.91 7.76 -80.57
N THR A 144 -4.38 7.33 -79.40
CA THR A 144 -4.14 5.98 -78.88
C THR A 144 -4.99 4.91 -79.56
N TYR A 145 -6.26 5.21 -79.88
CA TYR A 145 -7.14 4.29 -80.62
C TYR A 145 -6.62 3.91 -82.02
N LEU A 146 -5.91 4.83 -82.67
CA LEU A 146 -5.26 4.59 -83.96
C LEU A 146 -4.03 3.67 -83.87
N ARG A 147 -3.42 3.54 -82.68
CA ARG A 147 -2.22 2.71 -82.47
C ARG A 147 -2.51 1.28 -82.04
N THR A 148 -3.71 0.99 -81.52
CA THR A 148 -4.11 -0.35 -81.05
C THR A 148 -4.90 -1.17 -82.08
N CYS A 149 -5.22 -0.60 -83.24
CA CYS A 149 -5.95 -1.28 -84.33
C CYS A 149 -5.04 -1.77 -85.49
N CYS A 150 -3.73 -1.92 -85.26
CA CYS A 150 -2.80 -2.56 -86.20
C CYS A 150 -2.09 -3.73 -85.53
#